data_AF-A0A4P6GZK7-F1
#
_entry.id   AF-A0A4P6GZK7-F1
#
_cell.length_a   1.000
_cell.length_b   1.000
_cell.length_c   1.000
_cell.angle_alpha   90.00
_cell.angle_beta   90.00
_cell.angle_gamma   90.00
#
_symmetry.space_group_name_H-M   'P 1'
#
loop_
_entity.id
_entity.type
_entity.pdbx_description
1 polymer ?
#
loop_
_entity_poly.entity_id
_entity_poly.type
_entity_poly.pdbx_seq_one_letter_code
_entity_poly.pdbx_strand_id
1 'polypeptide(L)'
;MTLAVNTTRHGNAFQARVFWTYAARLLDPSSNVQRVGFEGGPRGFDDVWVEYAHNKGPQNQFGHRLHVERYQCKWHASNGTYTHINLTEPSYSGAEKVSLLQRAHDAHRCDVGAGQVSRVKLMTNHRLDSADVLYELVRTQDHTLRLDDFFAGTTRRSKAFLARELWKQHLAIDDAELKGLAAALALATVSESLDEVRRQMDLAFRAYGIRPSDPGSATTQYDDLPYIWLGQGRNEFDGKSFREACDQEGLLAPGAPPPHISIFGVKSFEHSFDRLEARCDDVLDLVPSFDGRYIRSGVSWETDLLPRLSGLIESAAQTGPRLRLAMDAHTTLAFAAGTILDTKSGRVVELQQRTRSGMQVWSADDAQTDATWPDWRFDEHDLQREGRDIAVAVSVSRPVQADVRRYLQGASDVGLLVCADLGGGAAQTAVLNGAHADALAERLANYIKDFRAKASGPTSPQVHLFISAPYTFSFFLGRHAKLLKPVVLYEFDFDGDRSGSYEPSLTMVSRQVSAPAA
;
A
#
# COMPACT_ATOMS: atom_id res chain seq x y z
N MET A 1 -21.21 -14.32 28.72
CA MET A 1 -22.00 -14.70 27.52
C MET A 1 -22.05 -13.59 26.48
N THR A 2 -22.31 -12.32 26.84
CA THR A 2 -22.41 -11.18 25.89
C THR A 2 -21.14 -10.89 25.09
N LEU A 3 -19.96 -11.00 25.71
CA LEU A 3 -18.67 -10.83 25.01
C LEU A 3 -18.40 -11.91 23.96
N ALA A 4 -18.74 -13.16 24.24
CA ALA A 4 -18.56 -14.27 23.31
C ALA A 4 -19.47 -14.15 22.07
N VAL A 5 -20.73 -13.77 22.26
CA VAL A 5 -21.69 -13.53 21.16
C VAL A 5 -21.22 -12.39 20.26
N ASN A 6 -20.74 -11.28 20.84
CA ASN A 6 -20.19 -10.17 20.06
C ASN A 6 -18.90 -10.56 19.33
N THR A 7 -18.07 -11.43 19.91
CA THR A 7 -16.82 -11.90 19.27
C THR A 7 -17.10 -12.67 18.00
N THR A 8 -18.03 -13.64 18.05
CA THR A 8 -18.45 -14.40 16.86
C THR A 8 -19.05 -13.49 15.80
N ARG A 9 -19.94 -12.57 16.19
CA ARG A 9 -20.54 -11.62 15.24
C ARG A 9 -19.50 -10.73 14.55
N HIS A 10 -18.52 -10.23 15.31
CA HIS A 10 -17.43 -9.41 14.77
C HIS A 10 -16.52 -10.22 13.83
N GLY A 11 -16.21 -11.48 14.17
CA GLY A 11 -15.50 -12.39 13.26
C GLY A 11 -16.25 -12.62 11.97
N ASN A 12 -17.55 -12.88 12.05
CA ASN A 12 -18.38 -13.12 10.88
C ASN A 12 -18.44 -11.89 9.97
N ALA A 13 -18.64 -10.71 10.55
CA ALA A 13 -18.64 -9.44 9.81
C ALA A 13 -17.28 -9.15 9.16
N PHE A 14 -16.17 -9.39 9.86
CA PHE A 14 -14.84 -9.23 9.29
C PHE A 14 -14.65 -10.11 8.04
N GLN A 15 -14.98 -11.40 8.14
CA GLN A 15 -14.90 -12.35 7.03
C GLN A 15 -15.81 -11.97 5.85
N ALA A 16 -17.07 -11.62 6.13
CA ALA A 16 -18.02 -11.19 5.10
C ALA A 16 -17.52 -9.94 4.35
N ARG A 17 -16.95 -8.97 5.05
CA ARG A 17 -16.42 -7.74 4.42
C ARG A 17 -15.18 -8.02 3.57
N VAL A 18 -14.32 -8.97 3.99
CA VAL A 18 -13.20 -9.45 3.15
C VAL A 18 -13.74 -10.09 1.87
N PHE A 19 -14.77 -10.93 1.96
CA PHE A 19 -15.42 -11.51 0.78
C PHE A 19 -15.92 -10.43 -0.18
N TRP A 20 -16.69 -9.46 0.32
CA TRP A 20 -17.26 -8.39 -0.50
C TRP A 20 -16.22 -7.52 -1.20
N THR A 21 -15.04 -7.34 -0.59
CA THR A 21 -13.92 -6.60 -1.20
C THR A 21 -13.48 -7.22 -2.52
N TYR A 22 -13.54 -8.55 -2.64
CA TYR A 22 -13.20 -9.25 -3.89
C TYR A 22 -14.42 -9.53 -4.75
N ALA A 23 -15.56 -9.92 -4.15
CA ALA A 23 -16.75 -10.32 -4.88
C ALA A 23 -17.33 -9.17 -5.71
N ALA A 24 -17.30 -7.93 -5.20
CA ALA A 24 -17.76 -6.76 -5.95
C ALA A 24 -17.09 -6.62 -7.33
N ARG A 25 -15.82 -7.03 -7.42
CA ARG A 25 -15.01 -6.95 -8.63
C ARG A 25 -15.45 -7.93 -9.73
N LEU A 26 -16.20 -8.97 -9.37
CA LEU A 26 -16.78 -9.91 -10.35
C LEU A 26 -17.79 -9.21 -11.27
N LEU A 27 -18.33 -8.05 -10.87
CA LEU A 27 -19.23 -7.27 -11.70
C LEU A 27 -18.53 -6.51 -12.83
N ASP A 28 -17.20 -6.35 -12.77
CA ASP A 28 -16.40 -5.75 -13.83
C ASP A 28 -15.83 -6.84 -14.77
N PRO A 29 -16.25 -6.87 -16.05
CA PRO A 29 -15.72 -7.81 -17.03
C PRO A 29 -14.21 -7.68 -17.30
N SER A 30 -13.61 -6.54 -16.96
CA SER A 30 -12.18 -6.28 -17.16
C SER A 30 -11.28 -6.77 -16.01
N SER A 31 -11.90 -7.05 -14.85
CA SER A 31 -11.26 -7.44 -13.61
C SER A 31 -10.35 -8.65 -13.76
N ASN A 32 -9.26 -8.65 -13.00
CA ASN A 32 -8.39 -9.83 -12.88
C ASN A 32 -8.99 -10.94 -12.02
N VAL A 33 -10.02 -10.65 -11.21
CA VAL A 33 -10.74 -11.63 -10.39
C VAL A 33 -11.75 -12.38 -11.25
N GLN A 34 -11.65 -13.70 -11.29
CA GLN A 34 -12.53 -14.56 -12.07
C GLN A 34 -13.57 -15.24 -11.20
N ARG A 35 -13.17 -15.69 -10.01
CA ARG A 35 -14.06 -16.35 -9.06
C ARG A 35 -13.73 -15.96 -7.63
N VAL A 36 -14.76 -15.94 -6.78
CA VAL A 36 -14.61 -15.75 -5.34
C VAL A 36 -15.47 -16.80 -4.65
N GLY A 37 -14.91 -17.48 -3.66
CA GLY A 37 -15.68 -18.38 -2.79
C GLY A 37 -15.64 -17.95 -1.33
N PHE A 38 -16.61 -18.45 -0.59
CA PHE A 38 -16.87 -18.12 0.80
C PHE A 38 -17.22 -19.40 1.57
N GLU A 39 -16.48 -19.75 2.62
CA GLU A 39 -16.69 -21.01 3.36
C GLU A 39 -16.74 -22.23 2.41
N GLY A 40 -15.82 -22.28 1.44
CA GLY A 40 -15.75 -23.32 0.42
C GLY A 40 -14.33 -23.57 -0.06
N GLY A 41 -13.92 -24.82 -0.29
CA GLY A 41 -12.56 -25.16 -0.75
C GLY A 41 -11.90 -26.31 0.04
N PRO A 42 -10.58 -26.53 -0.10
CA PRO A 42 -9.82 -27.46 0.74
C PRO A 42 -9.98 -27.08 2.21
N ARG A 43 -10.32 -28.06 3.06
CA ARG A 43 -10.73 -27.82 4.45
C ARG A 43 -9.70 -26.99 5.21
N GLY A 44 -10.12 -25.83 5.70
CA GLY A 44 -9.40 -25.07 6.72
C GLY A 44 -8.61 -23.84 6.24
N PHE A 45 -8.64 -23.49 4.96
CA PHE A 45 -8.27 -22.17 4.42
C PHE A 45 -9.30 -21.77 3.37
N ASP A 46 -10.55 -21.72 3.82
CA ASP A 46 -11.77 -21.71 3.03
C ASP A 46 -12.71 -20.56 3.39
N ASP A 47 -12.39 -19.74 4.40
CA ASP A 47 -13.22 -18.59 4.82
C ASP A 47 -13.53 -17.68 3.63
N VAL A 48 -12.50 -17.32 2.85
CA VAL A 48 -12.60 -16.64 1.55
C VAL A 48 -11.48 -17.15 0.63
N TRP A 49 -11.77 -17.40 -0.63
CA TRP A 49 -10.72 -17.58 -1.65
C TRP A 49 -11.03 -16.79 -2.91
N VAL A 50 -9.97 -16.42 -3.63
CA VAL A 50 -10.04 -15.59 -4.83
C VAL A 50 -9.23 -16.26 -5.92
N GLU A 51 -9.86 -16.58 -7.04
CA GLU A 51 -9.20 -17.07 -8.25
C GLU A 51 -9.03 -15.94 -9.25
N TYR A 52 -7.83 -15.83 -9.80
CA TYR A 52 -7.46 -14.80 -10.75
C TYR A 52 -7.32 -15.37 -12.16
N ALA A 53 -7.51 -14.52 -13.17
CA ALA A 53 -7.11 -14.84 -14.53
C ALA A 53 -5.60 -15.11 -14.56
N HIS A 54 -5.19 -16.22 -15.18
CA HIS A 54 -3.85 -16.78 -15.11
C HIS A 54 -2.71 -15.78 -15.39
N ASN A 55 -2.93 -14.85 -16.32
CA ASN A 55 -1.95 -13.82 -16.71
C ASN A 55 -2.14 -12.45 -16.03
N LYS A 56 -3.17 -12.29 -15.19
CA LYS A 56 -3.51 -11.00 -14.54
C LYS A 56 -3.53 -11.05 -13.01
N GLY A 57 -3.24 -12.21 -12.42
CA GLY A 57 -3.16 -12.33 -10.96
C GLY A 57 -2.10 -11.43 -10.33
N PRO A 58 -2.20 -11.11 -9.02
CA PRO A 58 -1.16 -10.38 -8.33
C PRO A 58 0.17 -11.14 -8.38
N GLN A 59 1.30 -10.42 -8.42
CA GLN A 59 2.61 -11.07 -8.32
C GLN A 59 2.91 -11.45 -6.87
N ASN A 60 3.61 -12.57 -6.70
CA ASN A 60 4.22 -12.94 -5.44
C ASN A 60 5.60 -12.32 -5.28
N GLN A 61 6.24 -12.55 -4.14
CA GLN A 61 7.56 -12.01 -3.80
C GLN A 61 8.71 -12.52 -4.69
N PHE A 62 8.43 -13.49 -5.57
CA PHE A 62 9.35 -14.02 -6.58
C PHE A 62 8.98 -13.56 -8.01
N GLY A 63 7.97 -12.69 -8.16
CA GLY A 63 7.50 -12.19 -9.46
C GLY A 63 6.54 -13.13 -10.20
N HIS A 64 6.19 -14.28 -9.62
CA HIS A 64 5.23 -15.21 -10.24
C HIS A 64 3.80 -14.74 -10.00
N ARG A 65 2.94 -14.86 -11.01
CA ARG A 65 1.52 -14.50 -10.91
C ARG A 65 0.79 -15.55 -10.06
N LEU A 66 0.01 -15.08 -9.09
CA LEU A 66 -0.86 -15.92 -8.26
C LEU A 66 -2.09 -16.32 -9.07
N HIS A 67 -2.42 -17.60 -9.04
CA HIS A 67 -3.67 -18.11 -9.61
C HIS A 67 -4.79 -18.09 -8.56
N VAL A 68 -4.44 -18.34 -7.30
CA VAL A 68 -5.41 -18.36 -6.19
C VAL A 68 -4.81 -17.75 -4.92
N GLU A 69 -5.61 -16.97 -4.21
CA GLU A 69 -5.32 -16.56 -2.83
C GLU A 69 -6.39 -17.13 -1.90
N ARG A 70 -5.95 -17.74 -0.80
CA ARG A 70 -6.81 -18.32 0.23
C ARG A 70 -6.64 -17.57 1.53
N TYR A 71 -7.74 -17.16 2.12
CA TYR A 71 -7.78 -16.34 3.31
C TYR A 71 -8.39 -17.12 4.46
N GLN A 72 -7.70 -17.16 5.60
CA GLN A 72 -8.26 -17.55 6.88
C GLN A 72 -8.37 -16.28 7.74
N CYS A 73 -9.60 -15.83 7.96
CA CYS A 73 -9.96 -14.63 8.69
C CYS A 73 -10.16 -14.95 10.18
N LYS A 74 -9.45 -14.26 11.07
CA LYS A 74 -9.57 -14.43 12.52
C LYS A 74 -9.63 -13.08 13.23
N TRP A 75 -10.82 -12.73 13.71
CA TRP A 75 -11.03 -11.54 14.53
C TRP A 75 -11.10 -11.90 16.02
N HIS A 76 -10.22 -11.31 16.81
CA HIS A 76 -10.19 -11.46 18.26
C HIS A 76 -10.84 -10.24 18.94
N ALA A 77 -11.62 -10.46 19.99
CA ALA A 77 -12.28 -9.35 20.71
C ALA A 77 -11.32 -8.53 21.57
N SER A 78 -10.20 -9.11 21.98
CA SER A 78 -9.13 -8.43 22.69
C SER A 78 -7.91 -8.29 21.78
N ASN A 79 -7.11 -7.27 22.05
CA ASN A 79 -5.75 -7.23 21.52
C ASN A 79 -4.97 -8.44 22.05
N GLY A 80 -4.04 -8.93 21.25
CA GLY A 80 -3.22 -10.09 21.61
C GLY A 80 -2.09 -10.31 20.63
N THR A 81 -1.24 -11.27 20.97
CA THR A 81 -0.12 -11.70 20.14
C THR A 81 -0.24 -13.19 19.79
N TYR A 82 0.53 -13.61 18.78
CA TYR A 82 0.74 -15.01 18.44
C TYR A 82 2.19 -15.28 18.05
N THR A 83 2.58 -16.55 18.12
CA THR A 83 3.93 -17.04 17.91
C THR A 83 3.97 -18.12 16.83
N HIS A 84 5.17 -18.51 16.39
CA HIS A 84 5.34 -19.69 15.53
C HIS A 84 4.80 -20.99 16.14
N ILE A 85 4.74 -21.07 17.48
CA ILE A 85 4.19 -22.22 18.21
C ILE A 85 2.67 -22.21 18.12
N ASN A 86 2.01 -21.07 18.33
CA ASN A 86 0.55 -20.99 18.29
C ASN A 86 -0.04 -21.41 16.93
N LEU A 87 0.70 -21.25 15.83
CA LEU A 87 0.27 -21.74 14.51
C LEU A 87 0.15 -23.28 14.47
N THR A 88 0.88 -24.00 15.32
CA THR A 88 0.80 -25.47 15.48
C THR A 88 -0.31 -25.92 16.44
N GLU A 89 -0.92 -24.99 17.18
CA GLU A 89 -1.92 -25.29 18.20
C GLU A 89 -3.34 -25.17 17.62
N PRO A 90 -4.17 -26.23 17.62
CA PRO A 90 -5.56 -26.15 17.17
C PRO A 90 -6.37 -25.07 17.88
N SER A 91 -6.13 -24.89 19.18
CA SER A 91 -6.87 -23.94 20.03
C SER A 91 -6.70 -22.47 19.59
N TYR A 92 -5.60 -22.12 18.93
CA TYR A 92 -5.37 -20.74 18.46
C TYR A 92 -6.42 -20.29 17.45
N SER A 93 -6.85 -21.19 16.55
CA SER A 93 -7.89 -20.93 15.56
C SER A 93 -9.31 -21.28 16.04
N GLY A 94 -9.45 -21.67 17.32
CA GLY A 94 -10.68 -22.20 17.90
C GLY A 94 -11.00 -23.64 17.50
N ALA A 95 -10.03 -24.37 16.94
CA ALA A 95 -10.19 -25.77 16.55
C ALA A 95 -9.77 -26.74 17.67
N GLU A 96 -10.29 -27.97 17.64
CA GLU A 96 -9.95 -29.00 18.63
C GLU A 96 -8.78 -29.91 18.19
N LYS A 97 -8.67 -30.19 16.89
CA LYS A 97 -7.80 -31.27 16.37
C LYS A 97 -6.80 -30.82 15.32
N VAL A 98 -7.20 -29.91 14.44
CA VAL A 98 -6.39 -29.50 13.29
C VAL A 98 -5.92 -28.06 13.48
N SER A 99 -4.60 -27.90 13.52
CA SER A 99 -3.94 -26.60 13.65
C SER A 99 -4.10 -25.73 12.41
N LEU A 100 -3.87 -24.42 12.57
CA LEU A 100 -3.86 -23.50 11.44
C LEU A 100 -2.76 -23.84 10.45
N LEU A 101 -1.58 -24.25 10.93
CA LEU A 101 -0.46 -24.61 10.07
C LEU A 101 -0.74 -25.86 9.22
N GLN A 102 -1.41 -26.88 9.80
CA GLN A 102 -1.82 -28.06 9.03
C GLN A 102 -2.82 -27.69 7.92
N ARG A 103 -3.78 -26.82 8.23
CA ARG A 103 -4.75 -26.36 7.23
C ARG A 103 -4.07 -25.57 6.11
N ALA A 104 -3.10 -24.72 6.45
CA ALA A 104 -2.31 -23.97 5.46
C ALA A 104 -1.53 -24.91 4.54
N HIS A 105 -0.91 -25.95 5.12
CA HIS A 105 -0.20 -26.99 4.38
C HIS A 105 -1.11 -27.77 3.44
N ASP A 106 -2.26 -28.25 3.93
CA ASP A 106 -3.22 -29.01 3.11
C ASP A 106 -3.78 -28.18 1.95
N ALA A 107 -4.12 -26.92 2.20
CA ALA A 107 -4.59 -26.00 1.17
C ALA A 107 -3.52 -25.74 0.11
N HIS A 108 -2.28 -25.43 0.52
CA HIS A 108 -1.16 -25.22 -0.40
C HIS A 108 -0.89 -26.47 -1.24
N ARG A 109 -0.85 -27.66 -0.62
CA ARG A 109 -0.63 -28.93 -1.31
C ARG A 109 -1.73 -29.24 -2.33
N CYS A 110 -2.99 -28.93 -1.99
CA CYS A 110 -4.11 -29.09 -2.92
C CYS A 110 -3.94 -28.19 -4.16
N ASP A 111 -3.57 -26.92 -3.97
CA ASP A 111 -3.38 -25.97 -5.07
C ASP A 111 -2.19 -26.36 -5.95
N VAL A 112 -1.06 -26.74 -5.35
CA VAL A 112 0.12 -27.23 -6.09
C VAL A 112 -0.22 -28.49 -6.89
N GLY A 113 -1.00 -29.41 -6.32
CA GLY A 113 -1.49 -30.60 -7.02
C GLY A 113 -2.38 -30.26 -8.22
N ALA A 114 -3.06 -29.12 -8.20
CA ALA A 114 -3.84 -28.59 -9.31
C ALA A 114 -3.02 -27.71 -10.29
N GLY A 115 -1.70 -27.60 -10.11
CA GLY A 115 -0.84 -26.74 -10.92
C GLY A 115 -1.04 -25.24 -10.66
N GLN A 116 -1.61 -24.87 -9.52
CA GLN A 116 -1.87 -23.49 -9.15
C GLN A 116 -0.72 -22.90 -8.32
N VAL A 117 -0.33 -21.66 -8.65
CA VAL A 117 0.53 -20.86 -7.78
C VAL A 117 -0.39 -20.19 -6.77
N SER A 118 -0.30 -20.60 -5.50
CA SER A 118 -1.20 -20.12 -4.45
C SER A 118 -0.51 -19.31 -3.37
N ARG A 119 -1.30 -18.51 -2.67
CA ARG A 119 -0.96 -17.91 -1.38
C ARG A 119 -1.98 -18.32 -0.34
N VAL A 120 -1.50 -18.79 0.82
CA VAL A 120 -2.32 -19.10 1.99
C VAL A 120 -2.07 -18.04 3.06
N LYS A 121 -3.09 -17.24 3.35
CA LYS A 121 -2.97 -16.02 4.15
C LYS A 121 -3.80 -16.07 5.42
N LEU A 122 -3.13 -16.03 6.57
CA LEU A 122 -3.80 -15.72 7.83
C LEU A 122 -4.01 -14.22 7.91
N MET A 123 -5.26 -13.80 8.11
CA MET A 123 -5.63 -12.40 8.36
C MET A 123 -6.20 -12.28 9.76
N THR A 124 -5.50 -11.55 10.63
CA THR A 124 -5.92 -11.42 12.03
C THR A 124 -5.60 -10.05 12.62
N ASN A 125 -6.36 -9.61 13.61
CA ASN A 125 -6.07 -8.40 14.39
C ASN A 125 -5.11 -8.64 15.57
N HIS A 126 -4.71 -9.89 15.82
CA HIS A 126 -3.57 -10.18 16.70
C HIS A 126 -2.24 -9.89 15.97
N ARG A 127 -1.22 -9.50 16.74
CA ARG A 127 0.12 -9.19 16.21
C ARG A 127 1.08 -10.35 16.41
N LEU A 128 2.16 -10.41 15.62
CA LEU A 128 3.27 -11.28 16.01
C LEU A 128 3.88 -10.79 17.32
N ASP A 129 4.17 -11.74 18.20
CA ASP A 129 4.86 -11.44 19.45
C ASP A 129 6.28 -10.94 19.16
N SER A 130 6.69 -9.82 19.75
CA SER A 130 8.00 -9.21 19.48
C SER A 130 9.19 -10.06 19.97
N ALA A 131 8.97 -11.03 20.84
CA ALA A 131 9.99 -11.99 21.25
C ALA A 131 10.06 -13.23 20.32
N ASP A 132 9.08 -13.41 19.44
CA ASP A 132 8.98 -14.55 18.52
C ASP A 132 9.96 -14.44 17.37
N VAL A 133 10.41 -15.61 16.88
CA VAL A 133 11.32 -15.68 15.73
C VAL A 133 10.70 -15.12 14.45
N LEU A 134 9.39 -15.23 14.27
CA LEU A 134 8.73 -14.75 13.05
C LEU A 134 8.63 -13.23 13.01
N TYR A 135 8.78 -12.54 14.15
CA TYR A 135 8.66 -11.08 14.22
C TYR A 135 9.65 -10.38 13.28
N GLU A 136 10.90 -10.85 13.23
CA GLU A 136 11.94 -10.31 12.34
C GLU A 136 11.91 -10.89 10.92
N LEU A 137 11.21 -12.02 10.74
CA LEU A 137 11.18 -12.77 9.49
C LEU A 137 9.98 -12.44 8.62
N VAL A 138 8.85 -12.03 9.18
CA VAL A 138 7.68 -11.62 8.40
C VAL A 138 7.91 -10.21 7.87
N ARG A 139 7.90 -10.09 6.55
CA ARG A 139 8.06 -8.82 5.85
C ARG A 139 6.83 -7.95 6.09
N THR A 140 7.04 -6.71 6.52
CA THR A 140 5.96 -5.70 6.60
C THR A 140 5.36 -5.38 5.23
N GLN A 141 6.17 -5.58 4.18
CA GLN A 141 5.86 -5.18 2.82
C GLN A 141 4.78 -6.05 2.15
N ASP A 142 4.81 -7.37 2.31
CA ASP A 142 3.90 -8.31 1.64
C ASP A 142 3.36 -9.39 2.60
N HIS A 143 3.71 -9.29 3.89
CA HIS A 143 3.34 -10.22 4.98
C HIS A 143 3.85 -11.64 4.78
N THR A 144 4.80 -11.86 3.87
CA THR A 144 5.42 -13.17 3.63
C THR A 144 6.71 -13.36 4.44
N LEU A 145 7.20 -14.59 4.52
CA LEU A 145 8.46 -14.89 5.21
C LEU A 145 9.68 -14.48 4.36
N ARG A 146 10.68 -13.87 5.00
CA ARG A 146 12.06 -13.77 4.51
C ARG A 146 12.65 -15.18 4.42
N LEU A 147 12.41 -15.86 3.30
CA LEU A 147 12.77 -17.28 3.15
C LEU A 147 14.24 -17.56 3.35
N ASP A 148 15.13 -16.75 2.78
CA ASP A 148 16.57 -17.01 2.89
C ASP A 148 17.02 -16.93 4.35
N ASP A 149 16.55 -15.93 5.10
CA ASP A 149 16.84 -15.78 6.53
C ASP A 149 16.19 -16.90 7.35
N PHE A 150 14.95 -17.26 7.01
CA PHE A 150 14.25 -18.35 7.68
C PHE A 150 14.96 -19.68 7.49
N PHE A 151 15.74 -19.88 6.41
CA PHE A 151 16.50 -21.12 6.13
C PHE A 151 18.02 -21.01 6.33
N ALA A 152 18.59 -19.84 6.64
CA ALA A 152 20.04 -19.63 6.75
C ALA A 152 20.68 -20.38 7.94
N GLY A 153 20.02 -20.41 9.10
CA GLY A 153 20.56 -21.06 10.30
C GLY A 153 20.32 -22.58 10.29
N THR A 154 21.38 -23.40 10.25
CA THR A 154 21.30 -24.87 10.12
C THR A 154 21.51 -25.66 11.42
N THR A 155 21.64 -24.98 12.56
CA THR A 155 21.93 -25.62 13.86
C THR A 155 20.94 -25.20 14.94
N ARG A 156 20.85 -26.00 16.02
CA ARG A 156 20.01 -25.76 17.21
C ARG A 156 20.27 -24.43 17.94
N ARG A 157 21.32 -23.69 17.59
CA ARG A 157 21.58 -22.33 18.11
C ARG A 157 20.70 -21.27 17.45
N SER A 158 20.15 -21.54 16.27
CA SER A 158 19.27 -20.62 15.55
C SER A 158 17.81 -20.81 15.99
N LYS A 159 17.14 -19.73 16.37
CA LYS A 159 15.69 -19.74 16.62
C LYS A 159 14.91 -20.17 15.37
N ALA A 160 15.35 -19.75 14.19
CA ALA A 160 14.72 -20.12 12.92
C ALA A 160 14.84 -21.62 12.67
N PHE A 161 16.00 -22.23 12.96
CA PHE A 161 16.15 -23.68 12.91
C PHE A 161 15.17 -24.41 13.82
N LEU A 162 15.04 -23.97 15.07
CA LEU A 162 14.13 -24.60 16.04
C LEU A 162 12.66 -24.48 15.59
N ALA A 163 12.26 -23.34 15.03
CA ALA A 163 10.92 -23.16 14.48
C ALA A 163 10.65 -24.06 13.27
N ARG A 164 11.62 -24.20 12.35
CA ARG A 164 11.50 -25.13 11.21
C ARG A 164 11.39 -26.58 11.67
N GLU A 165 12.20 -27.01 12.64
CA GLU A 165 12.11 -28.36 13.19
C GLU A 165 10.78 -28.63 13.88
N LEU A 166 10.26 -27.66 14.64
CA LEU A 166 8.92 -27.73 15.22
C LEU A 166 7.85 -27.91 14.13
N TRP A 167 7.87 -27.06 13.11
CA TRP A 167 6.89 -27.12 12.02
C TRP A 167 6.97 -28.42 11.23
N LYS A 168 8.17 -28.90 10.91
CA LYS A 168 8.37 -30.19 10.21
C LYS A 168 7.87 -31.36 11.03
N GLN A 169 8.21 -31.41 12.31
CA GLN A 169 7.75 -32.48 13.19
C GLN A 169 6.22 -32.47 13.31
N HIS A 170 5.63 -31.27 13.44
CA HIS A 170 4.19 -31.10 13.56
C HIS A 170 3.42 -31.47 12.28
N LEU A 171 3.94 -31.08 11.12
CA LEU A 171 3.34 -31.35 9.82
C LEU A 171 3.71 -32.73 9.25
N ALA A 172 4.73 -33.38 9.79
CA ALA A 172 5.34 -34.60 9.27
C ALA A 172 5.86 -34.47 7.82
N ILE A 173 6.58 -33.37 7.54
CA ILE A 173 7.11 -33.03 6.20
C ILE A 173 8.62 -32.82 6.20
N ASP A 174 9.22 -32.81 5.00
CA ASP A 174 10.65 -32.52 4.81
C ASP A 174 10.96 -31.02 4.60
N ASP A 175 12.24 -30.68 4.46
CA ASP A 175 12.69 -29.30 4.25
C ASP A 175 12.19 -28.70 2.93
N ALA A 176 12.07 -29.52 1.87
CA ALA A 176 11.65 -29.04 0.56
C ALA A 176 10.17 -28.67 0.56
N GLU A 177 9.33 -29.51 1.15
CA GLU A 177 7.91 -29.26 1.34
C GLU A 177 7.65 -28.10 2.30
N LEU A 178 8.42 -28.00 3.40
CA LEU A 178 8.35 -26.84 4.31
C LEU A 178 8.69 -25.54 3.57
N LYS A 179 9.73 -25.57 2.72
CA LYS A 179 10.14 -24.39 1.95
C LYS A 179 9.06 -23.96 0.96
N GLY A 180 8.37 -24.92 0.32
CA GLY A 180 7.20 -24.65 -0.52
C GLY A 180 6.08 -23.96 0.26
N LEU A 181 5.69 -24.52 1.40
CA LEU A 181 4.68 -23.92 2.28
C LEU A 181 5.08 -22.52 2.75
N ALA A 182 6.31 -22.35 3.24
CA ALA A 182 6.81 -21.08 3.72
C ALA A 182 6.84 -20.00 2.61
N ALA A 183 7.04 -20.40 1.36
CA ALA A 183 6.99 -19.51 0.20
C ALA A 183 5.56 -19.01 -0.09
N ALA A 184 4.54 -19.84 0.19
CA ALA A 184 3.14 -19.52 -0.03
C ALA A 184 2.44 -18.90 1.20
N LEU A 185 3.03 -19.02 2.40
CA LEU A 185 2.43 -18.54 3.64
C LEU A 185 2.57 -17.02 3.81
N ALA A 186 1.45 -16.36 4.07
CA ALA A 186 1.39 -14.96 4.46
C ALA A 186 0.71 -14.79 5.83
N LEU A 187 1.30 -13.96 6.70
CA LEU A 187 0.90 -13.75 8.09
C LEU A 187 0.55 -12.27 8.29
N ALA A 188 -0.67 -11.90 7.92
CA ALA A 188 -1.10 -10.52 7.85
C ALA A 188 -1.79 -10.06 9.14
N THR A 189 -1.23 -9.01 9.74
CA THR A 189 -1.89 -8.27 10.82
C THR A 189 -2.80 -7.20 10.22
N VAL A 190 -4.04 -7.12 10.72
CA VAL A 190 -5.01 -6.07 10.41
C VAL A 190 -5.04 -5.10 11.59
N SER A 191 -4.65 -3.86 11.34
CA SER A 191 -4.67 -2.79 12.34
C SER A 191 -5.97 -2.00 12.36
N GLU A 192 -6.77 -2.17 11.32
CA GLU A 192 -7.94 -1.40 11.00
C GLU A 192 -9.16 -1.95 11.73
N SER A 193 -9.98 -1.03 12.21
CA SER A 193 -11.27 -1.31 12.83
C SER A 193 -12.25 -1.92 11.84
N LEU A 194 -13.25 -2.63 12.34
CA LEU A 194 -14.36 -3.12 11.52
C LEU A 194 -15.01 -2.01 10.70
N ASP A 195 -15.15 -0.81 11.26
CA ASP A 195 -15.72 0.35 10.54
C ASP A 195 -14.82 0.83 9.39
N GLU A 196 -13.50 0.78 9.55
CA GLU A 196 -12.56 1.03 8.45
C GLU A 196 -12.69 -0.03 7.35
N VAL A 197 -12.79 -1.31 7.72
CA VAL A 197 -13.02 -2.39 6.75
C VAL A 197 -14.34 -2.21 6.01
N ARG A 198 -15.41 -1.78 6.70
CA ARG A 198 -16.71 -1.47 6.06
C ARG A 198 -16.60 -0.29 5.10
N ARG A 199 -15.89 0.77 5.47
CA ARG A 199 -15.66 1.91 4.56
C ARG A 199 -14.93 1.49 3.29
N GLN A 200 -13.95 0.58 3.38
CA GLN A 200 -13.26 0.03 2.22
C GLN A 200 -14.18 -0.81 1.33
N MET A 201 -15.01 -1.66 1.93
CA MET A 201 -16.05 -2.40 1.21
C MET A 201 -17.02 -1.47 0.48
N ASP A 202 -17.53 -0.41 1.15
CA ASP A 202 -18.45 0.54 0.55
C ASP A 202 -17.81 1.34 -0.62
N LEU A 203 -16.49 1.54 -0.60
CA LEU A 203 -15.75 2.13 -1.73
C LEU A 203 -15.71 1.18 -2.93
N ALA A 204 -15.45 -0.11 -2.70
CA ALA A 204 -15.53 -1.13 -3.74
C ALA A 204 -16.96 -1.18 -4.33
N PHE A 205 -17.99 -1.12 -3.49
CA PHE A 205 -19.39 -1.12 -3.96
C PHE A 205 -19.70 0.06 -4.88
N ARG A 206 -19.28 1.27 -4.49
CA ARG A 206 -19.44 2.46 -5.35
C ARG A 206 -18.69 2.30 -6.67
N ALA A 207 -17.51 1.68 -6.67
CA ALA A 207 -16.72 1.45 -7.87
C ALA A 207 -17.40 0.45 -8.84
N TYR A 208 -18.06 -0.58 -8.29
CA TYR A 208 -18.61 -1.69 -9.08
C TYR A 208 -20.14 -1.70 -9.21
N GLY A 209 -20.82 -0.61 -8.83
CA GLY A 209 -22.26 -0.43 -9.03
C GLY A 209 -23.16 -1.16 -8.04
N ILE A 210 -22.64 -1.48 -6.85
CA ILE A 210 -23.40 -2.01 -5.71
C ILE A 210 -23.79 -0.84 -4.80
N ARG A 211 -24.98 -0.87 -4.20
CA ARG A 211 -25.38 0.16 -3.24
C ARG A 211 -24.49 0.09 -2.00
N PRO A 212 -23.82 1.17 -1.58
CA PRO A 212 -23.09 1.16 -0.32
C PRO A 212 -24.04 1.00 0.87
N SER A 213 -23.47 0.65 2.02
CA SER A 213 -24.23 0.58 3.27
C SER A 213 -24.84 1.94 3.65
N ASP A 214 -25.98 1.94 4.34
CA ASP A 214 -26.64 3.18 4.79
C ASP A 214 -25.72 3.99 5.74
N PRO A 215 -25.47 5.28 5.46
CA PRO A 215 -24.68 6.14 6.33
C PRO A 215 -25.27 6.20 7.74
N GLY A 216 -24.43 6.02 8.76
CA GLY A 216 -24.85 6.09 10.17
C GLY A 216 -25.58 4.85 10.70
N SER A 217 -25.84 3.82 9.87
CA SER A 217 -26.38 2.55 10.37
C SER A 217 -25.33 1.75 11.13
N ALA A 218 -25.69 1.23 12.30
CA ALA A 218 -24.83 0.34 13.10
C ALA A 218 -24.71 -1.07 12.51
N THR A 219 -25.59 -1.45 11.57
CA THR A 219 -25.60 -2.76 10.91
C THR A 219 -25.63 -2.62 9.40
N THR A 220 -25.30 -3.70 8.71
CA THR A 220 -25.49 -3.78 7.27
C THR A 220 -25.85 -5.20 6.86
N GLN A 221 -26.74 -5.34 5.88
CA GLN A 221 -27.11 -6.64 5.30
C GLN A 221 -25.91 -7.39 4.71
N TYR A 222 -24.85 -6.67 4.34
CA TYR A 222 -23.64 -7.25 3.76
C TYR A 222 -22.87 -8.14 4.74
N ASP A 223 -23.05 -7.95 6.05
CA ASP A 223 -22.42 -8.81 7.06
C ASP A 223 -23.04 -10.23 7.09
N ASP A 224 -24.32 -10.35 6.72
CA ASP A 224 -25.10 -11.59 6.84
C ASP A 224 -25.30 -12.31 5.49
N LEU A 225 -25.39 -11.57 4.38
CA LEU A 225 -25.71 -12.11 3.05
C LEU A 225 -24.80 -13.27 2.59
N PRO A 226 -23.46 -13.22 2.74
CA PRO A 226 -22.61 -14.35 2.36
C PRO A 226 -22.94 -15.65 3.11
N TYR A 227 -23.33 -15.55 4.38
CA TYR A 227 -23.77 -16.71 5.17
C TYR A 227 -25.16 -17.20 4.77
N ILE A 228 -26.07 -16.29 4.40
CA ILE A 228 -27.39 -16.65 3.86
C ILE A 228 -27.21 -17.42 2.53
N TRP A 229 -26.38 -16.91 1.63
CA TRP A 229 -26.07 -17.58 0.37
C TRP A 229 -25.37 -18.92 0.58
N LEU A 230 -24.42 -19.01 1.53
CA LEU A 230 -23.82 -20.28 1.95
C LEU A 230 -24.89 -21.29 2.38
N GLY A 231 -25.87 -20.87 3.21
CA GLY A 231 -26.99 -21.71 3.63
C GLY A 231 -27.90 -22.16 2.48
N GLN A 232 -27.90 -21.46 1.35
CA GLN A 232 -28.59 -21.82 0.10
C GLN A 232 -27.72 -22.71 -0.81
N GLY A 233 -26.51 -23.08 -0.40
CA GLY A 233 -25.54 -23.80 -1.24
C GLY A 233 -24.87 -22.92 -2.30
N ARG A 234 -24.92 -21.59 -2.16
CA ARG A 234 -24.29 -20.60 -3.04
C ARG A 234 -23.06 -20.03 -2.36
N ASN A 235 -21.95 -20.73 -2.49
CA ASN A 235 -20.71 -20.41 -1.79
C ASN A 235 -19.53 -20.16 -2.73
N GLU A 236 -19.76 -20.20 -4.04
CA GLU A 236 -18.79 -19.86 -5.08
C GLU A 236 -19.46 -19.00 -6.15
N PHE A 237 -18.78 -17.94 -6.57
CA PHE A 237 -19.32 -16.95 -7.47
C PHE A 237 -18.34 -16.64 -8.60
N ASP A 238 -18.87 -16.57 -9.81
CA ASP A 238 -18.27 -15.92 -10.98
C ASP A 238 -19.04 -14.62 -11.32
N GLY A 239 -18.60 -13.88 -12.35
CA GLY A 239 -19.24 -12.62 -12.73
C GLY A 239 -20.74 -12.71 -13.03
N LYS A 240 -21.20 -13.86 -13.55
CA LYS A 240 -22.61 -14.07 -13.89
C LYS A 240 -23.44 -14.38 -12.64
N SER A 241 -23.06 -15.43 -11.93
CA SER A 241 -23.75 -15.91 -10.72
C SER A 241 -23.76 -14.87 -9.60
N PHE A 242 -22.68 -14.08 -9.47
CA PHE A 242 -22.64 -12.97 -8.51
C PHE A 242 -23.60 -11.84 -8.90
N ARG A 243 -23.64 -11.45 -10.17
CA ARG A 243 -24.59 -10.45 -10.66
C ARG A 243 -26.03 -10.88 -10.42
N GLU A 244 -26.35 -12.13 -10.71
CA GLU A 244 -27.67 -12.71 -10.43
C GLU A 244 -27.99 -12.69 -8.93
N ALA A 245 -27.02 -12.97 -8.06
CA ALA A 245 -27.17 -12.84 -6.61
C ALA A 245 -27.48 -11.41 -6.19
N CYS A 246 -26.70 -10.44 -6.67
CA CYS A 246 -26.90 -9.03 -6.37
C CYS A 246 -28.22 -8.50 -6.90
N ASP A 247 -28.70 -8.97 -8.05
CA ASP A 247 -29.98 -8.56 -8.63
C ASP A 247 -31.17 -9.11 -7.81
N GLN A 248 -31.12 -10.39 -7.42
CA GLN A 248 -32.15 -11.03 -6.58
C GLN A 248 -32.31 -10.35 -5.23
N GLU A 249 -31.20 -9.95 -4.61
CA GLU A 249 -31.18 -9.24 -3.32
C GLU A 249 -31.40 -7.71 -3.49
N GLY A 250 -31.56 -7.23 -4.73
CA GLY A 250 -31.75 -5.81 -5.02
C GLY A 250 -30.59 -4.96 -4.51
N LEU A 251 -29.34 -5.37 -4.75
CA LEU A 251 -28.14 -4.67 -4.30
C LEU A 251 -27.56 -3.75 -5.37
N LEU A 252 -27.90 -3.98 -6.64
CA LEU A 252 -27.41 -3.17 -7.75
C LEU A 252 -27.98 -1.75 -7.68
N ALA A 253 -27.13 -0.76 -7.95
CA ALA A 253 -27.54 0.63 -8.04
C ALA A 253 -28.32 0.87 -9.36
N PRO A 254 -29.37 1.70 -9.35
CA PRO A 254 -30.12 2.04 -10.55
C PRO A 254 -29.29 2.92 -11.50
N GLY A 255 -29.28 2.56 -12.79
CA GLY A 255 -28.49 3.23 -13.82
C GLY A 255 -27.25 2.43 -14.22
N ALA A 256 -26.74 2.65 -15.44
CA ALA A 256 -25.45 2.11 -15.84
C ALA A 256 -24.40 2.53 -14.79
N PRO A 257 -23.44 1.65 -14.44
CA PRO A 257 -22.32 2.09 -13.61
C PRO A 257 -21.72 3.35 -14.27
N PRO A 258 -21.23 4.33 -13.49
CA PRO A 258 -20.44 5.39 -14.08
C PRO A 258 -19.38 4.75 -14.99
N PRO A 259 -19.05 5.36 -16.15
CA PRO A 259 -18.03 4.81 -17.04
C PRO A 259 -16.82 4.43 -16.18
N HIS A 260 -16.35 3.20 -16.35
CA HIS A 260 -15.23 2.67 -15.59
C HIS A 260 -14.13 3.72 -15.57
N ILE A 261 -13.87 4.31 -14.41
CA ILE A 261 -12.73 5.20 -14.23
C ILE A 261 -11.54 4.28 -14.08
N SER A 262 -10.68 4.22 -15.08
CA SER A 262 -9.49 3.39 -14.97
C SER A 262 -8.61 3.91 -13.82
N ILE A 263 -8.25 3.03 -12.91
CA ILE A 263 -7.43 3.31 -11.74
C ILE A 263 -6.12 2.58 -11.91
N PHE A 264 -5.01 3.32 -11.87
CA PHE A 264 -3.68 2.76 -12.02
C PHE A 264 -2.93 2.81 -10.68
N GLY A 265 -2.32 1.70 -10.31
CA GLY A 265 -1.63 1.52 -9.05
C GLY A 265 -0.13 1.64 -9.19
N VAL A 266 0.53 2.31 -8.24
CA VAL A 266 1.98 2.25 -8.06
C VAL A 266 2.25 1.86 -6.61
N LYS A 267 2.97 0.75 -6.40
CA LYS A 267 3.34 0.32 -5.04
C LYS A 267 4.83 0.08 -4.91
N SER A 268 5.37 0.51 -3.78
CA SER A 268 6.68 0.07 -3.29
C SER A 268 6.59 -0.61 -1.92
N PHE A 269 5.38 -0.68 -1.34
CA PHE A 269 5.02 -1.52 -0.20
C PHE A 269 3.55 -1.96 -0.34
N GLU A 270 3.11 -3.03 0.33
CA GLU A 270 1.71 -3.47 0.33
C GLU A 270 1.03 -3.30 1.70
N HIS A 271 -0.29 -3.20 1.66
CA HIS A 271 -1.15 -3.35 2.83
C HIS A 271 -1.82 -4.73 2.84
N SER A 272 -2.08 -5.25 4.03
CA SER A 272 -2.64 -6.60 4.25
C SER A 272 -3.94 -6.89 3.51
N PHE A 273 -4.82 -5.91 3.32
CA PHE A 273 -6.17 -6.12 2.78
C PHE A 273 -6.64 -5.04 1.80
N ASP A 274 -5.85 -3.99 1.63
CA ASP A 274 -6.10 -2.92 0.66
C ASP A 274 -4.96 -2.92 -0.36
N ARG A 275 -4.84 -4.03 -1.08
CA ARG A 275 -3.85 -4.20 -2.15
C ARG A 275 -4.25 -3.36 -3.34
N LEU A 276 -3.30 -2.74 -4.02
CA LEU A 276 -3.60 -2.00 -5.25
C LEU A 276 -4.22 -2.91 -6.31
N GLU A 277 -3.80 -4.16 -6.39
CA GLU A 277 -4.36 -5.14 -7.32
C GLU A 277 -5.82 -5.48 -7.04
N ALA A 278 -6.35 -5.08 -5.87
CA ALA A 278 -7.76 -5.17 -5.53
C ALA A 278 -8.61 -4.03 -6.08
N ARG A 279 -8.01 -2.87 -6.39
CA ARG A 279 -8.73 -1.63 -6.73
C ARG A 279 -8.25 -0.95 -8.02
N CYS A 280 -7.18 -1.46 -8.64
CA CYS A 280 -6.57 -0.91 -9.84
C CYS A 280 -6.61 -1.91 -10.99
N ASP A 281 -6.72 -1.38 -12.21
CA ASP A 281 -6.76 -2.16 -13.46
C ASP A 281 -5.38 -2.63 -13.87
N ASP A 282 -4.39 -1.78 -13.64
CA ASP A 282 -2.99 -2.08 -13.81
C ASP A 282 -2.19 -1.54 -12.63
N VAL A 283 -1.23 -2.32 -12.16
CA VAL A 283 -0.42 -2.02 -10.99
C VAL A 283 1.04 -2.22 -11.33
N LEU A 284 1.82 -1.14 -11.23
CA LEU A 284 3.26 -1.25 -11.20
C LEU A 284 3.71 -1.70 -9.81
N ASP A 285 4.12 -2.96 -9.75
CA ASP A 285 4.74 -3.55 -8.58
C ASP A 285 6.26 -3.27 -8.54
N LEU A 286 6.66 -2.32 -7.69
CA LEU A 286 8.07 -2.06 -7.36
C LEU A 286 8.49 -2.69 -6.05
N VAL A 287 7.62 -3.42 -5.34
CA VAL A 287 7.91 -4.05 -4.05
C VAL A 287 9.21 -4.87 -4.08
N PRO A 288 9.46 -5.73 -5.10
CA PRO A 288 10.69 -6.52 -5.15
C PRO A 288 11.99 -5.70 -5.21
N SER A 289 11.91 -4.42 -5.57
CA SER A 289 13.07 -3.53 -5.65
C SER A 289 13.50 -2.95 -4.29
N PHE A 290 12.74 -3.24 -3.22
CA PHE A 290 12.99 -2.74 -1.87
C PHE A 290 13.22 -3.88 -0.87
N ASP A 291 13.93 -3.57 0.21
CA ASP A 291 13.99 -4.33 1.46
C ASP A 291 13.49 -3.40 2.57
N GLY A 292 12.24 -3.62 3.01
CA GLY A 292 11.52 -2.65 3.82
C GLY A 292 11.40 -1.30 3.09
N ARG A 293 11.95 -0.25 3.69
CA ARG A 293 11.94 1.11 3.13
C ARG A 293 13.12 1.41 2.20
N TYR A 294 14.10 0.52 2.16
CA TYR A 294 15.36 0.76 1.48
C TYR A 294 15.37 0.16 0.09
N ILE A 295 15.89 0.91 -0.88
CA ILE A 295 16.17 0.36 -2.19
C ILE A 295 17.22 -0.76 -2.06
N ARG A 296 17.03 -1.87 -2.77
CA ARG A 296 17.97 -3.00 -2.75
C ARG A 296 19.30 -2.61 -3.38
N SER A 297 20.37 -3.22 -2.89
CA SER A 297 21.69 -3.10 -3.52
C SER A 297 21.62 -3.52 -4.99
N GLY A 298 22.22 -2.71 -5.87
CA GLY A 298 22.20 -2.94 -7.31
C GLY A 298 20.96 -2.43 -8.05
N VAL A 299 19.99 -1.82 -7.37
CA VAL A 299 18.84 -1.15 -7.99
C VAL A 299 18.98 0.36 -7.86
N SER A 300 18.69 1.11 -8.93
CA SER A 300 18.73 2.57 -9.00
C SER A 300 17.35 3.19 -9.20
N TRP A 301 17.14 4.33 -8.55
CA TRP A 301 15.97 5.17 -8.76
C TRP A 301 15.86 5.63 -10.21
N GLU A 302 16.96 6.10 -10.79
CA GLU A 302 17.03 6.72 -12.13
C GLU A 302 16.98 5.70 -13.27
N THR A 303 17.71 4.59 -13.16
CA THR A 303 17.87 3.65 -14.29
C THR A 303 16.91 2.47 -14.24
N ASP A 304 16.39 2.11 -13.06
CA ASP A 304 15.50 0.95 -12.91
C ASP A 304 14.06 1.36 -12.57
N LEU A 305 13.85 2.18 -11.54
CA LEU A 305 12.51 2.50 -11.05
C LEU A 305 11.79 3.55 -11.91
N LEU A 306 12.46 4.66 -12.21
CA LEU A 306 11.87 5.77 -12.96
C LEU A 306 11.38 5.35 -14.36
N PRO A 307 12.14 4.58 -15.18
CA PRO A 307 11.65 4.17 -16.49
C PRO A 307 10.41 3.26 -16.41
N ARG A 308 10.34 2.38 -15.41
CA ARG A 308 9.16 1.52 -15.18
C ARG A 308 7.94 2.35 -14.76
N LEU A 309 8.15 3.34 -13.89
CA LEU A 309 7.11 4.29 -13.49
C LEU A 309 6.60 5.11 -14.68
N SER A 310 7.52 5.62 -15.51
CA SER A 310 7.18 6.30 -16.76
C SER A 310 6.35 5.42 -17.68
N GLY A 311 6.76 4.16 -17.89
CA GLY A 311 6.02 3.23 -18.74
C GLY A 311 4.57 3.01 -18.31
N LEU A 312 4.32 2.78 -17.01
CA LEU A 312 2.96 2.66 -16.49
C LEU A 312 2.17 3.97 -16.72
N ILE A 313 2.73 5.10 -16.29
CA ILE A 313 2.01 6.39 -16.30
C ILE A 313 1.72 6.86 -17.73
N GLU A 314 2.65 6.67 -18.67
CA GLU A 314 2.47 7.01 -20.08
C GLU A 314 1.40 6.13 -20.74
N SER A 315 1.38 4.83 -20.42
CA SER A 315 0.29 3.93 -20.84
C SER A 315 -1.05 4.37 -20.26
N ALA A 316 -1.07 4.66 -18.96
CA ALA A 316 -2.26 5.09 -18.24
C ALA A 316 -2.83 6.40 -18.81
N ALA A 317 -1.97 7.36 -19.12
CA ALA A 317 -2.35 8.65 -19.70
C ALA A 317 -2.99 8.52 -21.10
N GLN A 318 -2.85 7.40 -21.80
CA GLN A 318 -3.51 7.17 -23.10
C GLN A 318 -5.00 6.86 -22.97
N THR A 319 -5.46 6.48 -21.76
CA THR A 319 -6.86 6.06 -21.54
C THR A 319 -7.87 7.21 -21.54
N GLY A 320 -7.45 8.44 -21.25
CA GLY A 320 -8.35 9.58 -21.26
C GLY A 320 -7.78 10.85 -20.65
N PRO A 321 -8.52 11.97 -20.71
CA PRO A 321 -8.08 13.27 -20.19
C PRO A 321 -8.05 13.33 -18.65
N ARG A 322 -8.75 12.43 -17.97
CA ARG A 322 -8.81 12.32 -16.50
C ARG A 322 -8.31 10.96 -16.07
N LEU A 323 -7.25 10.95 -15.26
CA LEU A 323 -6.55 9.75 -14.80
C LEU A 323 -6.75 9.60 -13.30
N ARG A 324 -6.99 8.37 -12.82
CA ARG A 324 -6.96 8.08 -11.38
C ARG A 324 -5.76 7.22 -11.00
N LEU A 325 -5.00 7.68 -10.02
CA LEU A 325 -3.84 7.00 -9.46
C LEU A 325 -4.08 6.60 -8.00
N ALA A 326 -3.67 5.40 -7.67
CA ALA A 326 -3.56 4.90 -6.31
C ALA A 326 -2.09 4.62 -6.00
N MET A 327 -1.58 5.14 -4.89
CA MET A 327 -0.16 4.99 -4.55
C MET A 327 0.00 4.49 -3.13
N ASP A 328 0.56 3.28 -3.00
CA ASP A 328 1.08 2.74 -1.75
C ASP A 328 2.62 2.72 -1.89
N ALA A 329 3.19 3.93 -1.96
CA ALA A 329 4.55 4.15 -2.43
C ALA A 329 5.32 5.20 -1.61
N HIS A 330 6.65 5.12 -1.66
CA HIS A 330 7.56 6.12 -1.09
C HIS A 330 7.30 7.52 -1.67
N THR A 331 7.60 8.56 -0.88
CA THR A 331 7.42 9.98 -1.24
C THR A 331 8.09 10.32 -2.56
N THR A 332 9.27 9.75 -2.79
CA THR A 332 10.06 9.89 -4.02
C THR A 332 9.30 9.43 -5.26
N LEU A 333 8.58 8.31 -5.18
CA LEU A 333 7.78 7.80 -6.32
C LEU A 333 6.57 8.69 -6.60
N ALA A 334 5.93 9.22 -5.56
CA ALA A 334 4.82 10.16 -5.72
C ALA A 334 5.28 11.45 -6.41
N PHE A 335 6.40 12.03 -5.97
CA PHE A 335 7.01 13.18 -6.64
C PHE A 335 7.38 12.85 -8.09
N ALA A 336 8.04 11.71 -8.33
CA ALA A 336 8.43 11.26 -9.67
C ALA A 336 7.23 11.13 -10.60
N ALA A 337 6.12 10.54 -10.13
CA ALA A 337 4.87 10.44 -10.87
C ALA A 337 4.33 11.82 -11.29
N GLY A 338 4.39 12.80 -10.38
CA GLY A 338 4.04 14.19 -10.68
C GLY A 338 4.93 14.82 -11.75
N THR A 339 6.21 14.45 -11.80
CA THR A 339 7.13 14.96 -12.83
C THR A 339 6.82 14.43 -14.23
N ILE A 340 6.26 13.21 -14.32
CA ILE A 340 5.84 12.58 -15.57
C ILE A 340 4.51 13.20 -16.01
N LEU A 341 3.56 13.36 -15.08
CA LEU A 341 2.27 14.05 -15.28
C LEU A 341 2.39 15.54 -14.97
N ASP A 342 3.37 16.22 -15.59
CA ASP A 342 3.63 17.64 -15.32
C ASP A 342 2.41 18.53 -15.65
N THR A 343 2.50 19.83 -15.30
CA THR A 343 1.41 20.80 -15.56
C THR A 343 1.08 20.98 -17.06
N LYS A 344 1.97 20.55 -17.97
CA LYS A 344 1.79 20.62 -19.42
C LYS A 344 1.26 19.34 -20.05
N SER A 345 1.12 18.26 -19.27
CA SER A 345 0.57 16.99 -19.74
C SER A 345 -0.89 17.08 -20.22
N GLY A 346 -1.61 18.15 -19.84
CA GLY A 346 -3.02 18.34 -20.18
C GLY A 346 -3.97 17.36 -19.48
N ARG A 347 -3.47 16.59 -18.50
CA ARG A 347 -4.25 15.60 -17.76
C ARG A 347 -4.74 16.17 -16.42
N VAL A 348 -6.01 15.91 -16.14
CA VAL A 348 -6.57 16.01 -14.78
C VAL A 348 -6.22 14.71 -14.06
N VAL A 349 -5.63 14.82 -12.87
CA VAL A 349 -5.19 13.65 -12.11
C VAL A 349 -5.93 13.62 -10.79
N GLU A 350 -6.52 12.46 -10.51
CA GLU A 350 -7.17 12.11 -9.26
C GLU A 350 -6.29 11.13 -8.49
N LEU A 351 -6.14 11.35 -7.18
CA LEU A 351 -5.27 10.56 -6.31
C LEU A 351 -6.11 9.97 -5.16
N GLN A 352 -5.99 8.66 -4.94
CA GLN A 352 -6.67 8.00 -3.82
C GLN A 352 -5.94 8.21 -2.49
N GLN A 353 -6.19 9.35 -1.85
CA GLN A 353 -5.53 9.77 -0.61
C GLN A 353 -6.20 9.16 0.63
N ARG A 354 -5.42 8.45 1.44
CA ARG A 354 -5.86 8.04 2.79
C ARG A 354 -5.91 9.26 3.72
N THR A 355 -7.04 9.45 4.40
CA THR A 355 -7.24 10.48 5.42
C THR A 355 -7.85 9.86 6.69
N ARG A 356 -8.00 10.64 7.77
CA ARG A 356 -8.69 10.16 9.00
C ARG A 356 -10.15 9.73 8.73
N SER A 357 -10.79 10.32 7.73
CA SER A 357 -12.14 9.95 7.31
C SER A 357 -12.18 8.76 6.34
N GLY A 358 -11.04 8.10 6.07
CA GLY A 358 -10.92 6.96 5.18
C GLY A 358 -10.25 7.34 3.86
N MET A 359 -10.35 6.47 2.85
CA MET A 359 -9.84 6.78 1.51
C MET A 359 -10.72 7.86 0.87
N GLN A 360 -10.10 8.88 0.29
CA GLN A 360 -10.74 9.94 -0.47
C GLN A 360 -10.09 10.06 -1.84
N VAL A 361 -10.83 10.64 -2.80
CA VAL A 361 -10.28 11.00 -4.10
C VAL A 361 -9.96 12.48 -4.07
N TRP A 362 -8.69 12.83 -4.24
CA TRP A 362 -8.20 14.20 -4.27
C TRP A 362 -7.78 14.59 -5.68
N SER A 363 -8.15 15.77 -6.13
CA SER A 363 -7.72 16.36 -7.40
C SER A 363 -7.57 17.86 -7.28
N ALA A 364 -6.82 18.49 -8.18
CA ALA A 364 -6.66 19.95 -8.16
C ALA A 364 -7.98 20.71 -8.35
N ASP A 365 -9.01 20.05 -8.89
CA ASP A 365 -10.35 20.58 -9.14
C ASP A 365 -11.43 20.06 -8.16
N ASP A 366 -11.05 19.42 -7.04
CA ASP A 366 -12.00 18.82 -6.10
C ASP A 366 -12.70 19.82 -5.16
N ALA A 367 -12.19 21.06 -5.07
CA ALA A 367 -12.77 22.13 -4.28
C ALA A 367 -12.41 23.50 -4.86
N GLN A 368 -13.25 24.49 -4.58
CA GLN A 368 -12.91 25.88 -4.87
C GLN A 368 -11.84 26.37 -3.88
N THR A 369 -10.82 27.06 -4.38
CA THR A 369 -9.77 27.66 -3.55
C THR A 369 -10.34 28.67 -2.58
N ASP A 370 -9.91 28.61 -1.32
CA ASP A 370 -10.34 29.50 -0.24
C ASP A 370 -9.11 30.22 0.34
N ALA A 371 -9.20 31.55 0.45
CA ALA A 371 -8.14 32.38 1.01
C ALA A 371 -7.90 32.16 2.51
N THR A 372 -8.82 31.48 3.20
CA THR A 372 -8.71 31.14 4.63
C THR A 372 -7.95 29.84 4.88
N TRP A 373 -7.64 29.06 3.85
CA TRP A 373 -6.86 27.83 4.01
C TRP A 373 -5.47 28.12 4.59
N PRO A 374 -4.96 27.26 5.49
CA PRO A 374 -3.61 27.41 6.03
C PRO A 374 -2.57 27.50 4.91
N ASP A 375 -1.71 28.51 4.96
CA ASP A 375 -0.63 28.69 3.98
C ASP A 375 0.75 28.44 4.62
N TRP A 376 1.78 28.49 3.79
CA TRP A 376 3.17 28.39 4.21
C TRP A 376 3.62 29.56 5.06
N ARG A 377 4.42 29.24 6.08
CA ARG A 377 5.40 30.11 6.72
C ARG A 377 6.78 29.60 6.33
N PHE A 378 7.62 30.51 5.85
CA PHE A 378 8.99 30.20 5.50
C PHE A 378 9.96 30.83 6.49
N ASP A 379 10.88 30.01 7.01
CA ASP A 379 11.97 30.45 7.87
C ASP A 379 13.31 30.12 7.18
N GLU A 380 14.05 31.17 6.81
CA GLU A 380 15.32 31.09 6.07
C GLU A 380 16.51 31.10 7.04
N HIS A 381 17.50 30.24 6.79
CA HIS A 381 18.70 30.14 7.61
C HIS A 381 19.95 30.02 6.75
N ASP A 382 20.92 30.90 7.01
CA ASP A 382 22.29 30.75 6.56
C ASP A 382 23.03 29.82 7.54
N LEU A 383 23.56 28.71 7.03
CA LEU A 383 24.27 27.70 7.83
C LEU A 383 25.73 28.10 8.12
N GLN A 384 26.20 29.23 7.60
CA GLN A 384 27.56 29.75 7.72
C GLN A 384 28.60 28.75 7.21
N ARG A 385 28.38 28.25 5.99
CA ARG A 385 29.22 27.24 5.32
C ARG A 385 29.58 27.70 3.91
N GLU A 386 30.66 27.15 3.36
CA GLU A 386 31.09 27.47 1.99
C GLU A 386 30.17 26.91 0.90
N GLY A 387 29.42 25.85 1.23
CA GLY A 387 28.42 25.25 0.36
C GLY A 387 27.39 26.25 -0.15
N ARG A 388 26.86 26.01 -1.35
CA ARG A 388 25.88 26.90 -2.01
C ARG A 388 24.51 26.26 -2.18
N ASP A 389 24.42 24.96 -1.92
CA ASP A 389 23.19 24.22 -2.11
C ASP A 389 22.16 24.58 -1.05
N ILE A 390 20.90 24.35 -1.40
CA ILE A 390 19.74 24.78 -0.63
C ILE A 390 19.03 23.53 -0.13
N ALA A 391 19.00 23.33 1.18
CA ALA A 391 18.11 22.37 1.80
C ALA A 391 16.74 22.99 2.03
N VAL A 392 15.69 22.24 1.74
CA VAL A 392 14.30 22.63 2.01
C VAL A 392 13.66 21.56 2.89
N ALA A 393 13.35 21.93 4.13
CA ALA A 393 12.65 21.12 5.10
C ALA A 393 11.15 21.39 5.00
N VAL A 394 10.37 20.44 4.49
CA VAL A 394 8.93 20.59 4.24
C VAL A 394 8.11 19.87 5.31
N SER A 395 7.55 20.64 6.24
CA SER A 395 6.82 20.15 7.42
C SER A 395 5.29 20.28 7.24
N VAL A 396 4.66 19.31 6.58
CA VAL A 396 3.20 19.29 6.42
C VAL A 396 2.55 18.34 7.42
N SER A 397 2.97 17.08 7.41
CA SER A 397 2.36 16.03 8.23
C SER A 397 3.07 15.84 9.58
N ARG A 398 4.36 16.19 9.65
CA ARG A 398 5.21 16.18 10.85
C ARG A 398 6.27 17.29 10.73
N PRO A 399 6.72 17.90 11.85
CA PRO A 399 7.87 18.80 11.84
C PRO A 399 9.15 18.02 11.51
N VAL A 400 9.96 18.52 10.57
CA VAL A 400 11.20 17.84 10.14
C VAL A 400 12.48 18.64 10.39
N GLN A 401 12.37 19.90 10.80
CA GLN A 401 13.53 20.82 10.90
C GLN A 401 14.69 20.25 11.73
N ALA A 402 14.41 19.64 12.89
CA ALA A 402 15.45 19.09 13.76
C ALA A 402 16.22 17.93 13.10
N ASP A 403 15.50 17.05 12.41
CA ASP A 403 16.08 15.89 11.72
C ASP A 403 16.86 16.31 10.49
N VAL A 404 16.36 17.28 9.71
CA VAL A 404 17.10 17.88 8.60
C VAL A 404 18.38 18.55 9.10
N ARG A 405 18.32 19.36 10.16
CA ARG A 405 19.53 19.99 10.72
C ARG A 405 20.57 18.97 11.17
N ARG A 406 20.14 17.85 11.75
CA ARG A 406 21.02 16.74 12.13
C ARG A 406 21.67 16.12 10.90
N TYR A 407 20.90 15.78 9.88
CA TYR A 407 21.41 15.24 8.61
C TYR A 407 22.44 16.17 7.98
N LEU A 408 22.14 17.47 7.94
CA LEU A 408 23.03 18.48 7.35
C LEU A 408 24.35 18.65 8.11
N GLN A 409 24.53 18.13 9.33
CA GLN A 409 25.86 18.16 9.98
C GLN A 409 26.94 17.46 9.14
N GLY A 410 26.57 16.46 8.33
CA GLY A 410 27.47 15.75 7.41
C GLY A 410 27.49 16.27 5.97
N ALA A 411 26.69 17.27 5.61
CA ALA A 411 26.58 17.77 4.23
C ALA A 411 27.21 19.17 4.09
N SER A 412 28.49 19.21 3.68
CA SER A 412 29.25 20.47 3.53
C SER A 412 28.80 21.35 2.38
N ASP A 413 28.20 20.75 1.34
CA ASP A 413 27.83 21.45 0.10
C ASP A 413 26.57 22.32 0.25
N VAL A 414 25.79 22.09 1.33
CA VAL A 414 24.59 22.85 1.67
C VAL A 414 24.93 24.03 2.57
N GLY A 415 24.74 25.25 2.07
CA GLY A 415 24.95 26.49 2.82
C GLY A 415 23.67 27.15 3.30
N LEU A 416 22.53 26.85 2.69
CA LEU A 416 21.25 27.49 2.99
C LEU A 416 20.21 26.45 3.40
N LEU A 417 19.39 26.80 4.39
CA LEU A 417 18.25 25.99 4.82
C LEU A 417 16.98 26.84 4.81
N VAL A 418 15.97 26.38 4.08
CA VAL A 418 14.60 26.90 4.13
C VAL A 418 13.74 25.90 4.91
N CYS A 419 13.07 26.37 5.96
CA CYS A 419 12.03 25.60 6.64
C CYS A 419 10.67 26.07 6.14
N ALA A 420 9.90 25.18 5.53
CA ALA A 420 8.55 25.42 5.05
C ALA A 420 7.57 24.72 5.99
N ASP A 421 6.93 25.49 6.87
CA ASP A 421 5.92 25.02 7.83
C ASP A 421 4.54 25.56 7.45
N LEU A 422 3.46 24.87 7.80
CA LEU A 422 2.12 25.42 7.65
C LEU A 422 1.78 26.34 8.84
N GLY A 423 1.04 27.42 8.58
CA GLY A 423 0.65 28.39 9.62
C GLY A 423 -0.11 27.77 10.81
N GLY A 424 -0.88 26.70 10.56
CA GLY A 424 -1.58 25.90 11.60
C GLY A 424 -0.72 24.83 12.28
N GLY A 425 0.55 24.71 11.93
CA GLY A 425 1.46 23.65 12.36
C GLY A 425 1.29 22.35 11.55
N ALA A 426 2.28 21.46 11.68
CA ALA A 426 2.27 20.19 10.99
C ALA A 426 1.27 19.20 11.64
N ALA A 427 0.42 18.59 10.82
CA ALA A 427 -0.56 17.60 11.26
C ALA A 427 -1.00 16.68 10.13
N GLN A 428 -1.47 15.48 10.48
CA GLN A 428 -2.03 14.51 9.52
C GLN A 428 -3.30 15.02 8.81
N THR A 429 -3.91 16.09 9.31
CA THR A 429 -5.10 16.74 8.77
C THR A 429 -4.83 18.16 8.28
N ALA A 430 -3.56 18.57 8.16
CA ALA A 430 -3.19 19.94 7.80
C ALA A 430 -3.54 20.28 6.34
N VAL A 431 -3.54 19.27 5.46
CA VAL A 431 -4.02 19.39 4.08
C VAL A 431 -5.48 18.96 4.03
N LEU A 432 -6.32 19.80 3.43
CA LEU A 432 -7.78 19.70 3.54
C LEU A 432 -8.41 18.87 2.42
N ASN A 433 -7.88 18.99 1.20
CA ASN A 433 -8.33 18.37 -0.04
C ASN A 433 -7.23 18.47 -1.09
N GLY A 434 -7.48 17.97 -2.31
CA GLY A 434 -6.55 18.01 -3.43
C GLY A 434 -6.26 19.42 -3.94
N ALA A 435 -7.26 20.29 -4.05
CA ALA A 435 -7.07 21.68 -4.45
C ALA A 435 -6.14 22.45 -3.49
N HIS A 436 -6.27 22.21 -2.18
CA HIS A 436 -5.37 22.78 -1.18
C HIS A 436 -3.94 22.22 -1.32
N ALA A 437 -3.80 20.92 -1.56
CA ALA A 437 -2.50 20.28 -1.78
C ALA A 437 -1.77 20.86 -3.01
N ASP A 438 -2.48 21.06 -4.11
CA ASP A 438 -1.97 21.64 -5.36
C ASP A 438 -1.54 23.11 -5.16
N ALA A 439 -2.39 23.92 -4.52
CA ALA A 439 -2.07 25.31 -4.21
C ALA A 439 -0.85 25.47 -3.28
N LEU A 440 -0.68 24.58 -2.30
CA LEU A 440 0.52 24.54 -1.46
C LEU A 440 1.75 24.15 -2.27
N ALA A 441 1.65 23.13 -3.13
CA ALA A 441 2.74 22.67 -3.96
C ALA A 441 3.23 23.76 -4.94
N GLU A 442 2.31 24.46 -5.59
CA GLU A 442 2.63 25.58 -6.48
C GLU A 442 3.35 26.71 -5.73
N ARG A 443 2.79 27.14 -4.59
CA ARG A 443 3.37 28.21 -3.77
C ARG A 443 4.76 27.86 -3.26
N LEU A 444 4.97 26.62 -2.81
CA LEU A 444 6.30 26.13 -2.40
C LEU A 444 7.28 26.15 -3.57
N ALA A 445 6.88 25.64 -4.75
CA ALA A 445 7.76 25.60 -5.91
C ALA A 445 8.14 27.00 -6.40
N ASN A 446 7.21 27.95 -6.39
CA ASN A 446 7.47 29.36 -6.73
C ASN A 446 8.39 30.02 -5.70
N TYR A 447 8.16 29.78 -4.40
CA TYR A 447 9.03 30.30 -3.34
C TYR A 447 10.47 29.77 -3.50
N ILE A 448 10.65 28.46 -3.70
CA ILE A 448 11.99 27.86 -3.89
C ILE A 448 12.69 28.44 -5.12
N LYS A 449 11.96 28.61 -6.23
CA LYS A 449 12.49 29.23 -7.46
C LYS A 449 13.00 30.65 -7.20
N ASP A 450 12.22 31.46 -6.51
CA ASP A 450 12.55 32.87 -6.23
C ASP A 450 13.69 32.99 -5.20
N PHE A 451 13.65 32.16 -4.15
CA PHE A 451 14.73 32.07 -3.16
C PHE A 451 16.04 31.64 -3.81
N ARG A 452 15.99 30.61 -4.67
CA ARG A 452 17.15 30.15 -5.44
C ARG A 452 17.69 31.24 -6.36
N ALA A 453 16.83 31.99 -7.05
CA ALA A 453 17.26 33.06 -7.94
C ALA A 453 18.05 34.15 -7.18
N LYS A 454 17.67 34.45 -5.93
CA LYS A 454 18.40 35.38 -5.05
C LYS A 454 19.72 34.82 -4.56
N ALA A 455 19.79 33.51 -4.30
CA ALA A 455 20.99 32.81 -3.86
C ALA A 455 21.97 32.45 -5.00
N SER A 456 21.56 32.59 -6.27
CA SER A 456 22.32 32.06 -7.40
C SER A 456 23.57 32.90 -7.73
N GLY A 457 24.71 32.20 -7.88
CA GLY A 457 25.92 32.69 -8.53
C GLY A 457 26.01 32.24 -10.00
N PRO A 458 27.21 32.02 -10.57
CA PRO A 458 27.36 31.59 -11.97
C PRO A 458 26.75 30.22 -12.29
N THR A 459 26.48 29.40 -11.27
CA THR A 459 25.81 28.09 -11.37
C THR A 459 24.58 28.07 -10.48
N SER A 460 23.48 27.48 -10.96
CA SER A 460 22.26 27.32 -10.15
C SER A 460 22.50 26.28 -9.06
N PRO A 461 22.26 26.61 -7.76
CA PRO A 461 22.52 25.69 -6.67
C PRO A 461 21.55 24.50 -6.69
N GLN A 462 22.00 23.35 -6.19
CA GLN A 462 21.18 22.16 -6.05
C GLN A 462 20.17 22.33 -4.91
N VAL A 463 18.95 21.87 -5.15
CA VAL A 463 17.89 21.84 -4.14
C VAL A 463 17.81 20.45 -3.52
N HIS A 464 17.93 20.36 -2.20
CA HIS A 464 17.78 19.13 -1.42
C HIS A 464 16.41 19.15 -0.73
N LEU A 465 15.47 18.31 -1.17
CA LEU A 465 14.10 18.28 -0.67
C LEU A 465 13.90 17.18 0.38
N PHE A 466 13.59 17.60 1.60
CA PHE A 466 13.23 16.73 2.72
C PHE A 466 11.75 16.88 3.02
N ILE A 467 10.92 15.91 2.63
CA ILE A 467 9.46 16.06 2.60
C ILE A 467 8.79 15.17 3.64
N SER A 468 8.04 15.78 4.57
CA SER A 468 7.04 15.08 5.39
C SER A 468 5.65 15.59 5.06
N ALA A 469 4.96 14.92 4.13
CA ALA A 469 3.64 15.32 3.65
C ALA A 469 2.83 14.10 3.16
N PRO A 470 1.51 14.24 2.95
CA PRO A 470 0.75 13.27 2.17
C PRO A 470 1.37 13.04 0.79
N TYR A 471 1.30 11.83 0.25
CA TYR A 471 1.90 11.54 -1.05
C TYR A 471 1.26 12.40 -2.16
N THR A 472 -0.02 12.78 -2.01
CA THR A 472 -0.73 13.65 -2.96
C THR A 472 -0.09 15.04 -3.05
N PHE A 473 0.36 15.60 -1.92
CA PHE A 473 1.13 16.86 -1.95
C PHE A 473 2.45 16.68 -2.70
N SER A 474 3.16 15.59 -2.43
CA SER A 474 4.45 15.29 -3.08
C SER A 474 4.30 15.12 -4.59
N PHE A 475 3.20 14.48 -5.03
CA PHE A 475 2.82 14.39 -6.43
C PHE A 475 2.63 15.78 -7.05
N PHE A 476 1.80 16.64 -6.44
CA PHE A 476 1.59 17.98 -6.99
C PHE A 476 2.89 18.80 -7.03
N LEU A 477 3.75 18.69 -6.01
CA LEU A 477 5.06 19.34 -6.01
C LEU A 477 5.94 18.85 -7.16
N GLY A 478 5.90 17.55 -7.46
CA GLY A 478 6.56 16.95 -8.60
C GLY A 478 6.14 17.54 -9.95
N ARG A 479 4.88 17.97 -10.10
CA ARG A 479 4.39 18.63 -11.33
C ARG A 479 5.12 19.94 -11.63
N HIS A 480 5.69 20.57 -10.60
CA HIS A 480 6.50 21.78 -10.69
C HIS A 480 8.01 21.51 -10.74
N ALA A 481 8.46 20.27 -10.94
CA ALA A 481 9.89 19.90 -10.89
C ALA A 481 10.78 20.74 -11.83
N LYS A 482 10.28 21.28 -12.94
CA LYS A 482 11.03 22.21 -13.80
C LYS A 482 11.49 23.48 -13.08
N LEU A 483 10.74 23.93 -12.08
CA LEU A 483 11.10 25.05 -11.20
C LEU A 483 12.09 24.64 -10.12
N LEU A 484 12.22 23.34 -9.84
CA LEU A 484 13.02 22.81 -8.75
C LEU A 484 14.39 22.28 -9.21
N LYS A 485 14.54 21.85 -10.46
CA LYS A 485 15.82 21.31 -10.98
C LYS A 485 16.96 22.35 -10.95
N PRO A 486 18.21 21.93 -10.65
CA PRO A 486 18.61 20.59 -10.21
C PRO A 486 18.12 20.28 -8.79
N VAL A 487 17.55 19.09 -8.57
CA VAL A 487 16.92 18.69 -7.29
C VAL A 487 17.26 17.25 -6.90
N VAL A 488 17.46 17.03 -5.61
CA VAL A 488 17.65 15.71 -4.97
C VAL A 488 16.55 15.50 -3.94
N LEU A 489 15.91 14.34 -3.97
CA LEU A 489 14.92 13.91 -2.98
C LEU A 489 15.56 13.06 -1.90
N TYR A 490 14.92 13.01 -0.73
CA TYR A 490 15.38 12.25 0.42
C TYR A 490 14.24 11.44 1.04
N GLU A 491 14.51 10.19 1.40
CA GLU A 491 13.62 9.34 2.19
C GLU A 491 14.10 9.28 3.63
N PHE A 492 13.16 9.29 4.59
CA PHE A 492 13.48 9.20 6.01
C PHE A 492 13.35 7.76 6.52
N ASP A 493 14.33 7.32 7.31
CA ASP A 493 14.29 6.04 8.04
C ASP A 493 13.46 6.17 9.33
N PHE A 494 12.16 5.86 9.22
CA PHE A 494 11.24 5.91 10.36
C PHE A 494 11.41 4.74 11.33
N ASP A 495 11.86 3.60 10.83
CA ASP A 495 11.95 2.35 11.60
C ASP A 495 13.26 2.30 12.39
N GLY A 496 14.25 3.09 11.99
CA GLY A 496 15.56 3.19 12.64
C GLY A 496 16.46 2.00 12.32
N ASP A 497 16.09 1.19 11.33
CA ASP A 497 16.76 -0.07 11.00
C ASP A 497 18.18 0.15 10.44
N ARG A 498 18.49 1.35 9.92
CA ARG A 498 19.85 1.72 9.48
C ARG A 498 20.45 2.83 10.31
N SER A 499 19.91 4.04 10.19
CA SER A 499 20.53 5.23 10.78
C SER A 499 19.55 6.14 11.51
N GLY A 500 18.23 5.94 11.36
CA GLY A 500 17.21 6.87 11.85
C GLY A 500 17.38 8.28 11.25
N SER A 501 17.84 8.36 9.99
CA SER A 501 18.14 9.62 9.31
C SER A 501 17.67 9.57 7.85
N TYR A 502 18.05 10.58 7.07
CA TYR A 502 17.69 10.66 5.65
C TYR A 502 18.70 9.92 4.76
N GLU A 503 18.19 9.28 3.71
CA GLU A 503 18.99 8.73 2.61
C GLU A 503 18.62 9.46 1.29
N PRO A 504 19.60 9.84 0.45
CA PRO A 504 19.31 10.40 -0.86
C PRO A 504 18.62 9.36 -1.75
N SER A 505 17.59 9.78 -2.47
CA SER A 505 16.82 8.93 -3.37
C SER A 505 17.04 9.33 -4.83
N LEU A 506 16.08 10.01 -5.45
CA LEU A 506 16.10 10.38 -6.87
C LEU A 506 16.77 11.74 -7.07
N THR A 507 17.73 11.79 -7.99
CA THR A 507 18.35 13.03 -8.48
C THR A 507 17.80 13.42 -9.84
N MET A 508 17.30 14.65 -9.97
CA MET A 508 16.86 15.20 -11.25
C MET A 508 17.72 16.39 -11.67
N VAL A 509 18.51 16.19 -12.72
CA VAL A 509 19.37 17.23 -13.31
C VAL A 509 18.60 18.13 -14.29
N SER A 510 19.07 19.36 -14.46
CA SER A 510 18.65 20.24 -15.56
C SER A 510 19.15 19.67 -16.89
N ARG A 511 18.31 19.62 -17.94
CA ARG A 511 18.78 19.21 -19.28
C ARG A 511 19.94 20.12 -19.70
N GLN A 512 21.10 19.54 -20.03
CA GLN A 512 22.10 20.26 -20.80
C GLN A 512 21.50 20.58 -22.16
N VAL A 513 21.46 21.86 -22.53
CA VAL A 513 21.29 22.24 -23.93
C VAL A 513 22.59 21.82 -24.61
N SER A 514 22.57 20.67 -25.29
CA SER A 514 23.64 20.30 -26.20
C SER A 514 23.77 21.41 -27.24
N ALA A 515 24.91 22.12 -27.23
CA ALA A 515 25.25 23.05 -28.29
C ALA A 515 25.17 22.31 -29.64
N PRO A 516 24.62 22.91 -30.70
CA PRO A 516 24.65 22.29 -32.01
C PRO A 516 26.12 22.05 -32.40
N ALA A 517 26.42 20.83 -32.85
CA ALA A 517 27.71 20.53 -33.45
C ALA A 517 27.96 21.53 -34.59
N ALA A 518 29.07 22.27 -34.49
CA ALA A 518 29.54 23.16 -35.54
C ALA A 518 30.09 22.37 -36.74
#